data_AF-A0A522ULJ6-F1
#
_entry.id   AF-A0A522ULJ6-F1
#
_cell.length_a   1.000
_cell.length_b   1.000
_cell.length_c   1.000
_cell.angle_alpha   90.00
_cell.angle_beta   90.00
_cell.angle_gamma   90.00
#
_symmetry.space_group_name_H-M   'P 1'
#
loop_
_entity.id
_entity.type
_entity.pdbx_description
1 polymer ?
#
loop_
_entity_poly.entity_id
_entity_poly.type
_entity_poly.pdbx_seq_one_letter_code
_entity_poly.pdbx_strand_id
1 'polypeptide(L)'
;MTQTDISLYFANPTTPDHRKYEVLRALFLEKLPQKEVTEKFGYTNYTVQAIIRDFRQGKLIFFPQKKPGPKDRTISEEAKTKIISLRKQNLSAEDICTQLLSENIKISSRTVERILEDEGFSKLTRRTNK
;
A
#
# COMPACT_ATOMS: atom_id res chain seq x y z
N MET A 1 -1.81 -23.25 -18.41
CA MET A 1 -3.21 -22.81 -18.26
C MET A 1 -3.89 -23.02 -19.60
N THR A 2 -4.83 -23.95 -19.65
CA THR A 2 -5.74 -24.13 -20.79
C THR A 2 -6.76 -22.99 -20.80
N GLN A 3 -7.45 -22.76 -21.93
CA GLN A 3 -8.49 -21.74 -22.03
C GLN A 3 -9.58 -21.92 -20.95
N THR A 4 -9.90 -23.17 -20.63
CA THR A 4 -10.85 -23.55 -19.56
C THR A 4 -10.40 -23.06 -18.19
N ASP A 5 -9.09 -23.14 -17.88
CA ASP A 5 -8.54 -22.68 -16.59
C ASP A 5 -8.70 -21.17 -16.42
N ILE A 6 -8.55 -20.42 -17.51
CA ILE A 6 -8.70 -18.96 -17.52
C ILE A 6 -10.17 -18.58 -17.31
N SER A 7 -11.10 -19.24 -18.01
CA SER A 7 -12.53 -18.98 -17.83
C SER A 7 -13.00 -19.30 -16.41
N LEU A 8 -12.51 -20.39 -15.80
CA LEU A 8 -12.82 -20.75 -14.42
C LEU A 8 -12.33 -19.71 -13.42
N TYR A 9 -11.16 -19.11 -13.65
CA TYR A 9 -10.66 -18.03 -12.79
C TYR A 9 -11.64 -16.85 -12.73
N PHE A 10 -12.16 -16.39 -13.88
CA PHE A 10 -13.09 -15.27 -13.93
C PHE A 10 -14.50 -15.63 -13.45
N ALA A 11 -14.91 -16.89 -13.56
CA ALA A 11 -16.22 -17.34 -13.11
C ALA A 11 -16.36 -17.43 -11.58
N ASN A 12 -15.24 -17.42 -10.83
CA ASN A 12 -15.23 -17.67 -9.39
C ASN A 12 -14.72 -16.45 -8.59
N PRO A 13 -15.59 -15.46 -8.32
CA PRO A 13 -15.23 -14.29 -7.53
C PRO A 13 -14.88 -14.67 -6.08
N THR A 14 -13.65 -14.34 -5.65
CA THR A 14 -13.12 -14.74 -4.34
C THR A 14 -13.54 -13.83 -3.18
N THR A 15 -13.71 -12.52 -3.42
CA THR A 15 -14.06 -11.56 -2.36
C THR A 15 -15.56 -11.26 -2.33
N PRO A 16 -16.13 -10.89 -1.17
CA PRO A 16 -17.53 -10.49 -1.09
C PRO A 16 -17.90 -9.31 -2.00
N ASP A 17 -17.01 -8.33 -2.13
CA ASP A 17 -17.28 -7.15 -2.96
C ASP A 17 -17.20 -7.47 -4.46
N HIS A 18 -16.30 -8.37 -4.86
CA HIS A 18 -16.27 -8.89 -6.23
C HIS A 18 -17.55 -9.69 -6.54
N ARG A 19 -18.06 -10.50 -5.61
CA ARG A 19 -19.36 -11.17 -5.76
C ARG A 19 -20.52 -10.19 -5.94
N LYS A 20 -20.59 -9.13 -5.13
CA LYS A 20 -21.63 -8.09 -5.27
C LYS A 20 -21.53 -7.38 -6.62
N TYR A 21 -20.31 -7.11 -7.10
CA TYR A 21 -20.07 -6.56 -8.43
C TYR A 21 -20.62 -7.49 -9.52
N GLU A 22 -20.28 -8.77 -9.49
CA GLU A 22 -20.75 -9.77 -10.47
C GLU A 22 -22.28 -9.93 -10.46
N VAL A 23 -22.91 -9.89 -9.29
CA VAL A 23 -24.38 -9.87 -9.17
C VAL A 23 -24.99 -8.67 -9.89
N LEU A 24 -24.48 -7.47 -9.64
CA LEU A 24 -24.99 -6.25 -10.27
C LEU A 24 -24.71 -6.24 -11.78
N ARG A 25 -23.54 -6.72 -12.20
CA ARG A 25 -23.16 -6.88 -13.61
C ARG A 25 -24.12 -7.85 -14.31
N ALA A 26 -24.38 -9.01 -13.73
CA ALA A 26 -25.32 -10.00 -14.27
C ALA A 26 -26.74 -9.42 -14.44
N LEU A 27 -27.23 -8.64 -13.46
CA LEU A 27 -28.57 -8.06 -13.51
C LEU A 27 -28.68 -6.91 -14.51
N PHE A 28 -27.74 -5.95 -14.50
CA PHE A 28 -27.89 -4.70 -15.22
C PHE A 28 -27.19 -4.68 -16.58
N LEU A 29 -26.10 -5.44 -16.74
CA LEU A 29 -25.35 -5.53 -18.00
C LEU A 29 -25.76 -6.77 -18.80
N GLU A 30 -25.77 -7.95 -18.17
CA GLU A 30 -26.14 -9.21 -18.82
C GLU A 30 -27.66 -9.42 -18.90
N LYS A 31 -28.44 -8.57 -18.21
CA LYS A 31 -29.92 -8.58 -18.17
C LYS A 31 -30.51 -9.92 -17.72
N LEU A 32 -29.79 -10.66 -16.89
CA LEU A 32 -30.31 -11.90 -16.32
C LEU A 32 -31.45 -11.60 -15.34
N PRO A 33 -32.52 -12.41 -15.32
CA PRO A 33 -33.60 -12.23 -14.38
C PRO A 33 -33.09 -12.48 -12.95
N GLN A 34 -33.69 -11.79 -11.99
CA GLN A 34 -33.24 -11.84 -10.60
C GLN A 34 -33.20 -13.26 -10.03
N LYS A 35 -34.13 -14.13 -10.43
CA LYS A 35 -34.17 -15.54 -10.01
C LYS A 35 -32.93 -16.32 -10.45
N GLU A 36 -32.53 -16.17 -11.71
CA GLU A 36 -31.33 -16.82 -12.24
C GLU A 36 -30.06 -16.30 -11.54
N VAL A 37 -30.01 -15.01 -11.23
CA VAL A 37 -28.88 -14.43 -10.49
C VAL A 37 -28.83 -14.94 -9.05
N THR A 38 -29.96 -15.08 -8.37
CA THR A 38 -30.00 -15.66 -7.02
C THR A 38 -29.51 -17.10 -7.00
N GLU A 39 -29.89 -17.91 -7.98
CA GLU A 39 -29.46 -19.30 -8.11
C GLU A 39 -27.97 -19.39 -8.47
N LYS A 40 -27.52 -18.61 -9.46
CA LYS A 40 -26.14 -18.60 -9.94
C LYS A 40 -25.13 -18.20 -8.87
N PHE A 41 -25.47 -17.21 -8.03
CA PHE A 41 -24.56 -16.66 -7.02
C PHE A 41 -24.89 -17.12 -5.58
N GLY A 42 -25.91 -17.96 -5.40
CA GLY A 42 -26.31 -18.49 -4.09
C GLY A 42 -26.84 -17.44 -3.11
N TYR A 43 -27.41 -16.35 -3.61
CA TYR A 43 -27.99 -15.28 -2.78
C TYR A 43 -29.50 -15.41 -2.67
N THR A 44 -30.06 -14.95 -1.56
CA THR A 44 -31.52 -14.80 -1.45
C THR A 44 -32.00 -13.57 -2.24
N ASN A 45 -33.28 -13.55 -2.61
CA ASN A 45 -33.90 -12.38 -3.24
C ASN A 45 -33.76 -11.12 -2.38
N TYR A 46 -33.88 -11.25 -1.06
CA TYR A 46 -33.72 -10.15 -0.12
C TYR A 46 -32.29 -9.59 -0.17
N THR A 47 -31.27 -10.45 -0.18
CA THR A 47 -29.87 -10.03 -0.27
C THR A 47 -29.58 -9.30 -1.57
N VAL A 48 -30.08 -9.79 -2.70
CA VAL A 48 -29.91 -9.13 -4.00
C VAL A 48 -30.55 -7.74 -4.00
N GLN A 49 -31.75 -7.60 -3.44
CA GLN A 49 -32.42 -6.30 -3.31
C GLN A 49 -31.65 -5.33 -2.40
N ALA A 50 -31.06 -5.84 -1.30
CA ALA A 50 -30.19 -5.03 -0.44
C ALA A 50 -28.93 -4.56 -1.19
N ILE A 51 -28.31 -5.41 -2.00
CA ILE A 51 -27.14 -5.04 -2.83
C ILE A 51 -27.52 -3.93 -3.82
N ILE A 52 -28.66 -4.05 -4.52
CA ILE A 52 -29.15 -3.03 -5.45
C ILE A 52 -29.39 -1.70 -4.73
N ARG A 53 -30.04 -1.74 -3.55
CA ARG A 53 -30.29 -0.56 -2.73
C ARG A 53 -28.98 0.12 -2.34
N ASP A 54 -28.02 -0.63 -1.81
CA ASP A 54 -26.76 -0.08 -1.31
C ASP A 54 -25.89 0.47 -2.47
N PHE A 55 -25.95 -0.15 -3.65
CA PHE A 55 -25.34 0.38 -4.87
C PHE A 55 -25.95 1.73 -5.26
N ARG A 56 -27.29 1.83 -5.31
CA ARG A 56 -27.99 3.08 -5.62
C ARG A 56 -27.70 4.20 -4.63
N GLN A 57 -27.39 3.86 -3.38
CA GLN A 57 -27.00 4.79 -2.33
C GLN A 57 -25.50 5.15 -2.35
N GLY A 58 -24.71 4.61 -3.28
CA GLY A 58 -23.27 4.87 -3.38
C GLY A 58 -22.45 4.25 -2.23
N LYS A 59 -22.99 3.26 -1.51
CA LYS A 59 -22.34 2.65 -0.34
C LYS A 59 -21.36 1.53 -0.71
N LEU A 60 -21.44 1.00 -1.93
CA LEU A 60 -20.60 -0.10 -2.38
C LEU A 60 -19.36 0.41 -3.10
N ILE A 61 -18.18 -0.02 -2.64
CA ILE A 61 -16.88 0.25 -3.27
C ILE A 61 -16.31 -1.10 -3.73
N PHE A 62 -16.29 -1.34 -5.04
CA PHE A 62 -15.84 -2.63 -5.59
C PHE A 62 -14.32 -2.73 -5.76
N PHE A 63 -13.71 -1.62 -6.17
CA PHE A 63 -12.28 -1.55 -6.51
C PHE A 63 -11.66 -0.37 -5.76
N PRO A 64 -11.38 -0.52 -4.45
CA PRO A 64 -10.75 0.54 -3.68
C PRO A 64 -9.37 0.86 -4.24
N GLN A 65 -8.98 2.13 -4.21
CA GLN A 65 -7.63 2.51 -4.58
C GLN A 65 -6.62 1.83 -3.64
N LYS A 66 -5.56 1.25 -4.22
CA LYS A 66 -4.44 0.71 -3.46
C LYS A 66 -3.81 1.86 -2.70
N LYS A 67 -3.90 1.85 -1.37
CA LYS A 67 -3.19 2.84 -0.54
C LYS A 67 -1.68 2.66 -0.77
N PRO A 68 -0.92 3.72 -1.07
CA PRO A 68 0.53 3.62 -1.09
C PRO A 68 0.99 3.12 0.29
N GLY A 69 1.97 2.22 0.29
CA GLY A 69 2.58 1.76 1.54
C GLY A 69 3.16 2.92 2.35
N PRO A 70 3.51 2.70 3.62
CA PRO A 70 4.14 3.72 4.45
C PRO A 70 5.29 4.39 3.70
N LYS A 71 5.18 5.70 3.44
CA LYS A 71 6.25 6.49 2.83
C LYS A 71 7.35 6.80 3.84
N ASP A 72 6.98 6.86 5.13
CA ASP A 72 7.91 7.11 6.21
C ASP A 72 8.70 5.86 6.57
N ARG A 73 10.01 6.07 6.68
CA ARG A 73 10.95 5.04 7.14
C ARG A 73 10.74 4.85 8.64
N THR A 74 10.76 3.60 9.08
CA THR A 74 10.70 3.18 10.48
C THR A 74 11.99 3.52 11.23
N ILE A 75 12.39 4.79 11.21
CA ILE A 75 13.55 5.28 11.93
C ILE A 75 13.00 6.06 13.10
N SER A 76 13.40 5.66 14.32
CA SER A 76 13.03 6.36 15.54
C SER A 76 13.38 7.84 15.40
N GLU A 77 12.48 8.72 15.85
CA GLU A 77 12.75 10.16 15.91
C GLU A 77 14.05 10.43 16.68
N GLU A 78 14.33 9.66 17.74
CA GLU A 78 15.59 9.75 18.50
C GLU A 78 16.83 9.55 17.61
N ALA A 79 16.77 8.63 16.66
CA ALA A 79 17.86 8.36 15.74
C ALA A 79 18.03 9.51 14.73
N LYS A 80 16.93 10.12 14.27
CA LYS A 80 16.98 11.33 13.43
C LYS A 80 17.61 12.50 14.19
N THR A 81 17.19 12.76 15.43
CA THR A 81 17.74 13.85 16.25
C THR A 81 19.25 13.68 16.47
N LYS A 82 19.70 12.45 16.68
CA LYS A 82 21.14 12.13 16.79
C LYS A 82 21.89 12.34 15.48
N ILE A 83 21.35 11.92 14.35
CA ILE A 83 21.96 12.15 13.03
C ILE A 83 22.16 13.66 12.81
N ILE A 84 21.15 14.48 13.13
CA ILE A 84 21.21 15.94 13.02
C ILE A 84 22.24 16.53 13.99
N SER A 85 22.31 16.06 15.25
CA SER A 85 23.26 16.58 16.23
C SER A 85 24.72 16.26 15.85
N LEU A 86 24.98 15.04 15.39
CA LEU A 86 26.29 14.63 14.88
C LEU A 86 26.66 15.40 13.61
N ARG A 87 25.68 15.68 12.75
CA ARG A 87 25.91 16.49 11.56
C ARG A 87 26.34 17.91 11.88
N LYS A 88 25.73 18.54 12.90
CA LYS A 88 26.11 19.88 13.37
C LYS A 88 27.55 19.93 13.92
N GLN A 89 28.13 18.80 14.31
CA GLN A 89 29.54 18.67 14.69
C GLN A 89 30.47 18.52 13.47
N ASN A 90 29.98 18.70 12.24
CA ASN A 90 30.70 18.52 10.97
C ASN A 90 31.19 17.08 10.71
N LEU A 91 30.54 16.07 11.29
CA LEU A 91 30.82 14.68 11.00
C LEU A 91 30.31 14.27 9.61
N SER A 92 31.05 13.40 8.93
CA SER A 92 30.65 12.81 7.65
C SER A 92 29.57 11.74 7.85
N ALA A 93 28.86 11.37 6.77
CA ALA A 93 27.85 10.31 6.86
C ALA A 93 28.46 8.96 7.30
N GLU A 94 29.72 8.69 6.95
CA GLU A 94 30.47 7.51 7.40
C GLU A 94 30.83 7.59 8.88
N ASP A 95 31.29 8.76 9.34
CA ASP A 95 31.59 9.00 10.75
C ASP A 95 30.31 8.89 11.61
N ILE A 96 29.20 9.44 11.13
CA ILE A 96 27.87 9.34 11.77
C ILE A 96 27.42 7.88 11.87
N CYS A 97 27.57 7.09 10.80
CA CYS A 97 27.28 5.66 10.84
C CYS A 97 28.13 4.93 11.89
N THR A 98 29.42 5.24 11.95
CA THR A 98 30.35 4.60 12.89
C THR A 98 29.98 4.93 14.34
N GLN A 99 29.61 6.19 14.61
CA GLN A 99 29.13 6.63 15.91
C GLN A 99 27.80 5.99 16.30
N LEU A 100 26.85 5.87 15.36
CA LEU A 100 25.57 5.22 15.64
C LEU A 100 25.73 3.70 15.86
N LEU A 101 26.70 3.08 15.19
CA LEU A 101 27.02 1.66 15.40
C LEU A 101 27.56 1.39 16.81
N SER A 102 28.36 2.30 17.40
CA SER A 102 28.85 2.14 18.78
C SER A 102 27.70 2.23 19.81
N GLU A 103 26.60 2.88 19.44
CA GLU A 103 25.37 2.98 20.24
C GLU A 103 24.32 1.89 19.90
N ASN A 104 24.72 0.83 19.19
CA ASN A 104 23.85 -0.27 18.70
C ASN A 104 22.76 0.14 17.69
N ILE A 105 22.87 1.33 17.09
CA ILE A 105 21.96 1.79 16.04
C ILE A 105 22.55 1.47 14.67
N LYS A 106 22.09 0.38 14.05
CA LYS A 106 22.56 -0.06 12.72
C LYS A 106 21.85 0.69 11.60
N ILE A 107 22.51 1.71 11.05
CA ILE A 107 21.99 2.50 9.93
C ILE A 107 23.04 2.56 8.81
N SER A 108 22.59 2.41 7.56
CA SER A 108 23.48 2.53 6.39
C SER A 108 23.84 3.99 6.09
N SER A 109 25.03 4.24 5.54
CA SER A 109 25.47 5.58 5.15
C SER A 109 24.49 6.26 4.19
N ARG A 110 23.92 5.49 3.25
CA ARG A 110 22.88 5.96 2.33
C ARG A 110 21.60 6.40 3.05
N THR A 111 21.24 5.73 4.15
CA THR A 111 20.09 6.10 4.96
C THR A 111 20.37 7.41 5.70
N VAL A 112 21.57 7.57 6.26
CA VAL A 112 22.02 8.83 6.90
C VAL A 112 22.04 9.98 5.90
N GLU A 113 22.66 9.81 4.73
CA GLU A 113 22.70 10.84 3.67
C GLU A 113 21.30 11.32 3.28
N ARG A 114 20.36 10.39 3.09
CA ARG A 114 18.98 10.73 2.74
C ARG A 114 18.25 11.48 3.87
N ILE A 115 18.44 11.08 5.12
CA ILE A 115 17.85 11.82 6.27
C ILE A 115 18.41 13.24 6.32
N LEU A 116 19.71 13.38 6.07
CA LEU A 116 20.36 14.68 6.01
C LEU A 116 19.85 15.53 4.84
N GLU A 117 19.62 14.94 3.67
CA GLU A 117 18.99 15.60 2.51
C GLU A 117 17.55 16.04 2.81
N ASP A 118 16.74 15.18 3.43
CA ASP A 118 15.36 15.47 3.83
C ASP A 118 15.30 16.64 4.83
N GLU A 119 16.30 16.77 5.71
CA GLU A 119 16.48 17.86 6.69
C GLU A 119 17.23 19.09 6.12
N GLY A 120 17.60 19.08 4.83
CA GLY A 120 18.22 20.23 4.14
C GLY A 120 19.74 20.38 4.32
N PHE A 121 20.44 19.38 4.85
CA PHE A 121 21.91 19.40 4.91
C PHE A 121 22.52 19.00 3.56
N SER A 122 23.38 19.87 3.01
CA SER A 122 24.17 19.57 1.81
C SER A 122 25.29 18.57 2.13
N LYS A 123 25.76 17.82 1.12
CA LYS A 123 26.91 16.91 1.25
C LYS A 123 28.17 17.66 1.69
N LEU A 124 28.98 17.07 2.58
CA LEU A 124 30.30 17.64 2.91
C LEU A 124 31.21 17.61 1.69
N THR A 125 32.01 18.66 1.53
CA THR A 125 33.11 18.67 0.56
C THR A 125 34.07 17.52 0.87
N ARG A 126 34.54 16.83 -0.18
CA ARG A 126 35.51 15.74 -0.05
C ARG A 126 36.72 16.25 0.73
N ARG A 127 37.13 15.52 1.80
CA ARG A 127 38.36 15.85 2.53
C ARG A 127 39.52 15.85 1.52
N THR A 128 40.04 17.04 1.25
CA THR A 128 41.26 17.20 0.46
C THR A 128 42.37 17.17 1.50
N ASN A 129 42.89 15.97 1.81
CA ASN A 129 44.10 15.87 2.63
C ASN A 129 45.24 16.48 1.81
N LYS A 130 45.88 17.52 2.35
CA LYS A 130 47.15 18.05 1.85
C LYS A 130 48.23 17.73 2.86
#